data_AF-A0A4Y9NVF7-F1
#
_entry.id   AF-A0A4Y9NVF7-F1
#
_cell.length_a   1.000
_cell.length_b   1.000
_cell.length_c   1.000
_cell.angle_alpha   90.00
_cell.angle_beta   90.00
_cell.angle_gamma   90.00
#
_symmetry.space_group_name_H-M   'P 1'
#
loop_
_entity.id
_entity.type
_entity.pdbx_description
1 polymer ?
#
loop_
_entity_poly.entity_id
_entity_poly.type
_entity_poly.pdbx_seq_one_letter_code
_entity_poly.pdbx_strand_id
1 'polypeptide(L)'
;MDTRTTEVKGAGIRQFFRNSRSFVLGAGIGSGMTARAAERAGADFVLALNAGRFRAMGGASPASILPIRNSNEFVAGFGRTEILPNTKLPVFFGTCTFDPELDLDRWLDRIIKWGFAGVTNFPSVIHIDDDRRSLLEKSGLGYSREIELLVKAAKRGLMTIAYTRTQSEARRMVEAGAEAICINFNLNRAVESGSDPSISLSELAARTNAVARVAQSVNKSTICLLGGGPITKPDELLDICRETGIQGFIGGSSLDRVPLEMSVLEVTSGFKTIHLLREKVDLLERKLQLSGFRHGVIAQSSAMKRVLEITKRVAATPSPVLIWGEAGSGKRRIASLVHAFSDRRHAKATLFHCRPGPAIDTLGPLFGAERLESGRRQLSLLEASNEGAVLLLHVDQLSREGQERLADYLETGGFTPLNGVTVMRSHARIIATATVARGAGLETVLCARLLDLFTGLDVQLPSLTDRLEDLPQLVQHFTVEAKGDSSAQTLTIENSAFLALAGHDWPGNLRELRQVVNQLVTLPSTHITGEMLKPLLEPTSGARPAASLSERDWIIEALKRNRLHRGKTARSLGLSRKTLYNKIKKLRILE
;
A
#
# COMPACT_ATOMS: atom_id res chain seq x y z
N MET A 1 23.78 -0.03 33.10
CA MET A 1 24.87 -1.03 33.22
C MET A 1 24.19 -2.32 33.62
N ASP A 2 23.91 -3.18 32.64
CA ASP A 2 23.13 -4.41 32.83
C ASP A 2 24.07 -5.59 33.07
N THR A 3 23.79 -6.35 34.11
CA THR A 3 24.68 -7.25 34.87
C THR A 3 25.17 -8.52 34.15
N ARG A 4 24.69 -8.81 32.93
CA ARG A 4 24.96 -10.11 32.26
C ARG A 4 26.40 -10.31 31.74
N THR A 5 27.11 -9.27 31.34
CA THR A 5 28.46 -9.43 30.75
C THR A 5 29.58 -9.54 31.79
N THR A 6 29.38 -9.06 33.01
CA THR A 6 30.36 -9.13 34.10
C THR A 6 30.29 -10.44 34.91
N GLU A 7 29.16 -11.14 34.94
CA GLU A 7 29.03 -12.42 35.67
C GLU A 7 29.56 -13.65 34.90
N VAL A 8 29.82 -13.53 33.59
CA VAL A 8 30.26 -14.68 32.75
C VAL A 8 31.78 -14.88 32.75
N LYS A 9 32.56 -13.88 33.20
CA LYS A 9 34.03 -14.01 33.30
C LYS A 9 34.42 -14.83 34.54
N GLY A 10 34.46 -16.15 34.39
CA GLY A 10 34.85 -17.12 35.43
C GLY A 10 33.87 -18.27 35.61
N ALA A 11 32.65 -18.11 35.11
CA ALA A 11 31.64 -19.16 35.03
C ALA A 11 31.95 -20.06 33.81
N GLY A 12 32.37 -21.31 34.03
CA GLY A 12 32.61 -22.27 32.94
C GLY A 12 31.37 -22.46 32.03
N ILE A 13 31.56 -23.05 30.85
CA ILE A 13 30.50 -23.14 29.82
C ILE A 13 29.24 -23.84 30.35
N ARG A 14 29.38 -24.72 31.35
CA ARG A 14 28.26 -25.34 32.07
C ARG A 14 27.38 -24.36 32.83
N GLN A 15 27.95 -23.36 33.51
CA GLN A 15 27.17 -22.37 34.25
C GLN A 15 26.45 -21.42 33.29
N PHE A 16 27.07 -21.13 32.14
CA PHE A 16 26.42 -20.41 31.05
C PHE A 16 25.17 -21.17 30.54
N PHE A 17 25.32 -22.44 30.19
CA PHE A 17 24.21 -23.22 29.65
C PHE A 17 23.19 -23.72 30.69
N ARG A 18 23.52 -23.77 31.98
CA ARG A 18 22.53 -24.01 33.06
C ARG A 18 21.52 -22.86 33.23
N ASN A 19 21.94 -21.64 32.87
CA ASN A 19 21.08 -20.45 32.91
C ASN A 19 20.29 -20.25 31.61
N SER A 20 20.70 -20.90 30.51
CA SER A 20 19.92 -20.96 29.27
C SER A 20 18.67 -21.82 29.48
N ARG A 21 17.56 -21.44 28.83
CA ARG A 21 16.33 -22.26 28.78
C ARG A 21 16.67 -23.65 28.20
N SER A 22 15.76 -24.62 28.31
CA SER A 22 15.95 -26.04 27.94
C SER A 22 16.55 -26.36 26.56
N PHE A 23 16.74 -25.36 25.70
CA PHE A 23 17.33 -25.47 24.37
C PHE A 23 18.34 -24.35 24.11
N VAL A 24 19.50 -24.69 23.58
CA VAL A 24 20.63 -23.79 23.32
C VAL A 24 20.74 -23.50 21.81
N LEU A 25 20.84 -22.21 21.44
CA LEU A 25 20.99 -21.77 20.06
C LEU A 25 22.29 -20.96 19.84
N GLY A 26 23.22 -21.53 19.09
CA GLY A 26 24.43 -20.85 18.61
C GLY A 26 24.29 -20.36 17.17
N ALA A 27 24.74 -19.14 16.88
CA ALA A 27 24.68 -18.57 15.54
C ALA A 27 26.07 -18.38 14.93
N GLY A 28 26.38 -19.12 13.85
CA GLY A 28 27.64 -19.05 13.12
C GLY A 28 27.62 -17.96 12.05
N ILE A 29 28.14 -16.78 12.40
CA ILE A 29 27.85 -15.51 11.73
C ILE A 29 29.10 -14.88 11.11
N GLY A 30 28.94 -14.27 9.93
CA GLY A 30 30.01 -13.58 9.19
C GLY A 30 30.04 -12.06 9.26
N SER A 31 29.05 -11.39 9.87
CA SER A 31 28.97 -9.92 9.87
C SER A 31 28.41 -9.36 11.18
N GLY A 32 28.71 -8.08 11.45
CA GLY A 32 28.13 -7.38 12.61
C GLY A 32 26.62 -7.21 12.52
N MET A 33 26.06 -7.05 11.31
CA MET A 33 24.62 -6.92 11.10
C MET A 33 23.87 -8.19 11.52
N THR A 34 24.36 -9.36 11.07
CA THR A 34 23.75 -10.63 11.41
C THR A 34 23.97 -10.99 12.88
N ALA A 35 25.09 -10.58 13.50
CA ALA A 35 25.33 -10.75 14.94
C ALA A 35 24.28 -10.00 15.79
N ARG A 36 24.02 -8.74 15.43
CA ARG A 36 22.98 -7.93 16.08
C ARG A 36 21.58 -8.52 15.88
N ALA A 37 21.30 -9.06 14.70
CA ALA A 37 20.01 -9.70 14.41
C ALA A 37 19.81 -10.96 15.26
N ALA A 38 20.84 -11.81 15.38
CA ALA A 38 20.78 -13.03 16.19
C ALA A 38 20.60 -12.75 17.69
N GLU A 39 21.26 -11.71 18.23
CA GLU A 39 21.03 -11.26 19.62
C GLU A 39 19.57 -10.84 19.83
N ARG A 40 19.02 -10.03 18.92
CA ARG A 40 17.62 -9.59 19.02
C ARG A 40 16.63 -10.74 18.89
N ALA A 41 16.98 -11.77 18.13
CA ALA A 41 16.17 -12.98 17.97
C ALA A 41 16.30 -13.94 19.18
N GLY A 42 17.23 -13.69 20.10
CA GLY A 42 17.40 -14.48 21.32
C GLY A 42 18.33 -15.69 21.17
N ALA A 43 19.33 -15.63 20.28
CA ALA A 43 20.43 -16.60 20.29
C ALA A 43 21.19 -16.54 21.62
N ASP A 44 21.74 -17.67 22.07
CA ASP A 44 22.53 -17.75 23.31
C ASP A 44 23.97 -17.26 23.08
N PHE A 45 24.57 -17.60 21.93
CA PHE A 45 25.95 -17.23 21.63
C PHE A 45 26.20 -17.09 20.13
N VAL A 46 27.30 -16.43 19.78
CA VAL A 46 27.74 -16.21 18.40
C VAL A 46 29.06 -16.93 18.16
N LEU A 47 29.22 -17.56 17.00
CA LEU A 47 30.51 -18.09 16.54
C LEU A 47 31.02 -17.24 15.38
N ALA A 48 32.18 -16.62 15.57
CA ALA A 48 32.91 -15.96 14.50
C ALA A 48 33.73 -17.02 13.74
N LEU A 49 33.18 -17.49 12.62
CA LEU A 49 33.78 -18.54 11.79
C LEU A 49 34.14 -17.99 10.41
N ASN A 50 35.29 -18.40 9.85
CA ASN A 50 35.67 -18.01 8.49
C ASN A 50 34.61 -18.44 7.45
N ALA A 51 33.95 -19.59 7.65
CA ALA A 51 32.83 -20.04 6.82
C ALA A 51 31.65 -19.05 6.84
N GLY A 52 31.33 -18.48 8.01
CA GLY A 52 30.31 -17.43 8.13
C GLY A 52 30.70 -16.21 7.30
N ARG A 53 31.97 -15.78 7.41
CA ARG A 53 32.44 -14.65 6.60
C ARG A 53 32.43 -14.92 5.11
N PHE A 54 32.82 -16.12 4.66
CA PHE A 54 32.70 -16.50 3.25
C PHE A 54 31.25 -16.41 2.76
N ARG A 55 30.28 -16.91 3.54
CA ARG A 55 28.86 -16.78 3.20
C ARG A 55 28.41 -15.33 3.09
N ALA A 56 28.80 -14.49 4.05
CA ALA A 56 28.48 -13.06 4.02
C ALA A 56 29.08 -12.32 2.81
N MET A 57 30.17 -12.83 2.23
CA MET A 57 30.78 -12.33 0.99
C MET A 57 30.20 -12.97 -0.29
N GLY A 58 29.14 -13.78 -0.19
CA GLY A 58 28.55 -14.50 -1.33
C GLY A 58 29.26 -15.81 -1.71
N GLY A 59 30.23 -16.27 -0.90
CA GLY A 59 30.94 -17.53 -1.09
C GLY A 59 30.27 -18.73 -0.41
N ALA A 60 30.83 -19.91 -0.64
CA ALA A 60 30.33 -21.17 -0.07
C ALA A 60 31.12 -21.60 1.19
N SER A 61 30.45 -22.28 2.13
CA SER A 61 31.09 -22.77 3.37
C SER A 61 32.33 -23.66 3.13
N PRO A 62 32.40 -24.52 2.09
CA PRO A 62 33.60 -25.31 1.79
C PRO A 62 34.86 -24.49 1.51
N ALA A 63 34.76 -23.22 1.13
CA ALA A 63 35.92 -22.34 0.98
C ALA A 63 36.71 -22.16 2.30
N SER A 64 36.06 -22.42 3.44
CA SER A 64 36.68 -22.30 4.77
C SER A 64 37.84 -23.25 5.02
N ILE A 65 37.91 -24.41 4.35
CA ILE A 65 38.96 -25.42 4.54
C ILE A 65 40.09 -25.33 3.50
N LEU A 66 39.97 -24.41 2.54
CA LEU A 66 40.94 -24.26 1.45
C LEU A 66 42.01 -23.21 1.81
N PRO A 67 43.23 -23.31 1.26
CA PRO A 67 44.33 -22.37 1.50
C PRO A 67 44.15 -21.05 0.74
N ILE A 68 42.97 -20.43 0.85
CA ILE A 68 42.63 -19.17 0.16
C ILE A 68 43.17 -17.97 0.96
N ARG A 69 43.13 -18.05 2.30
CA ARG A 69 43.58 -17.01 3.24
C ARG A 69 44.02 -17.65 4.55
N ASN A 70 44.84 -16.94 5.34
CA ASN A 70 45.07 -17.33 6.73
C ASN A 70 43.76 -17.20 7.53
N SER A 71 43.20 -18.34 7.95
CA SER A 71 41.89 -18.40 8.61
C SER A 71 41.87 -17.63 9.93
N ASN A 72 42.94 -17.73 10.72
CA ASN A 72 43.02 -17.14 12.05
C ASN A 72 43.06 -15.61 11.99
N GLU A 73 43.91 -15.04 11.14
CA GLU A 73 43.93 -13.58 10.94
C GLU A 73 42.64 -13.09 10.27
N PHE A 74 42.04 -13.90 9.39
CA PHE A 74 40.77 -13.54 8.77
C PHE A 74 39.63 -13.45 9.80
N VAL A 75 39.50 -14.43 10.71
CA VAL A 75 38.53 -14.40 11.82
C VAL A 75 38.84 -13.27 12.80
N ALA A 76 40.12 -13.03 13.11
CA ALA A 76 40.52 -11.92 13.97
C ALA A 76 40.10 -10.57 13.39
N GLY A 77 40.19 -10.39 12.07
CA GLY A 77 39.74 -9.18 11.37
C GLY A 77 38.27 -8.87 11.67
N PHE A 78 37.35 -9.60 11.05
CA PHE A 78 35.91 -9.29 11.16
C PHE A 78 35.36 -9.56 12.57
N GLY A 79 35.88 -10.55 13.29
CA GLY A 79 35.43 -10.87 14.65
C GLY A 79 35.63 -9.68 15.60
N ARG A 80 36.77 -8.98 15.49
CA ARG A 80 37.09 -7.83 16.34
C ARG A 80 36.43 -6.54 15.89
N THR A 81 36.42 -6.27 14.59
CA THR A 81 35.98 -4.97 14.08
C THR A 81 34.48 -4.93 13.84
N GLU A 82 33.85 -6.07 13.58
CA GLU A 82 32.45 -6.13 13.18
C GLU A 82 31.57 -6.92 14.16
N ILE A 83 32.00 -8.08 14.69
CA ILE A 83 31.11 -8.90 15.54
C ILE A 83 31.10 -8.43 16.99
N LEU A 84 32.27 -8.42 17.66
CA LEU A 84 32.38 -8.04 19.08
C LEU A 84 31.73 -6.69 19.43
N PRO A 85 31.86 -5.62 18.61
CA PRO A 85 31.22 -4.33 18.91
C PRO A 85 29.69 -4.34 18.72
N ASN A 86 29.14 -5.33 18.01
CA ASN A 86 27.74 -5.33 17.57
C ASN A 86 26.87 -6.37 18.29
N THR A 87 27.41 -7.11 19.26
CA THR A 87 26.62 -7.99 20.11
C THR A 87 27.10 -8.04 21.55
N LYS A 88 26.16 -8.23 22.49
CA LYS A 88 26.46 -8.52 23.90
C LYS A 88 26.52 -10.01 24.21
N LEU A 89 26.16 -10.87 23.26
CA LEU A 89 26.26 -12.31 23.41
C LEU A 89 27.73 -12.74 23.52
N PRO A 90 28.04 -13.82 24.24
CA PRO A 90 29.38 -14.39 24.21
C PRO A 90 29.75 -14.80 22.78
N VAL A 91 30.92 -14.36 22.33
CA VAL A 91 31.44 -14.65 20.99
C VAL A 91 32.55 -15.68 21.08
N PHE A 92 32.38 -16.79 20.37
CA PHE A 92 33.37 -17.84 20.22
C PHE A 92 34.23 -17.59 18.98
N PHE A 93 35.54 -17.73 19.13
CA PHE A 93 36.50 -17.62 18.05
C PHE A 93 36.72 -18.98 17.37
N GLY A 94 36.49 -19.08 16.06
CA GLY A 94 36.89 -20.23 15.25
C GLY A 94 38.39 -20.23 15.00
N THR A 95 39.12 -21.14 15.66
CA THR A 95 40.58 -21.27 15.50
C THR A 95 40.91 -22.44 14.60
N CYS A 96 41.73 -22.17 13.59
CA CYS A 96 42.32 -23.15 12.69
C CYS A 96 43.69 -23.58 13.20
N THR A 97 43.95 -24.89 13.30
CA THR A 97 45.24 -25.44 13.74
C THR A 97 46.09 -26.00 12.60
N PHE A 98 45.68 -25.79 11.34
CA PHE A 98 46.36 -26.35 10.16
C PHE A 98 47.70 -25.69 9.86
N ASP A 99 47.97 -24.53 10.46
CA ASP A 99 49.26 -23.87 10.39
C ASP A 99 50.26 -24.57 11.35
N PRO A 100 51.33 -25.21 10.84
CA PRO A 100 52.33 -25.87 11.66
C PRO A 100 53.13 -24.89 12.53
N GLU A 101 53.25 -23.63 12.12
CA GLU A 101 54.00 -22.60 12.86
C GLU A 101 53.14 -21.89 13.92
N LEU A 102 51.86 -22.24 14.03
CA LEU A 102 50.96 -21.65 15.02
C LEU A 102 51.38 -22.00 16.45
N ASP A 103 51.84 -20.97 17.17
CA ASP A 103 51.98 -20.99 18.63
C ASP A 103 50.60 -20.82 19.28
N LEU A 104 50.06 -21.94 19.77
CA LEU A 104 48.75 -21.98 20.41
C LEU A 104 48.66 -21.11 21.65
N ASP A 105 49.72 -21.05 22.46
CA ASP A 105 49.71 -20.31 23.72
C ASP A 105 49.66 -18.80 23.45
N ARG A 106 50.53 -18.30 22.56
CA ARG A 106 50.52 -16.89 22.15
C ARG A 106 49.22 -16.51 21.43
N TRP A 107 48.65 -17.42 20.64
CA TRP A 107 47.41 -17.15 19.92
C TRP A 107 46.21 -17.06 20.87
N LEU A 108 46.09 -17.95 21.85
CA LEU A 108 45.03 -17.92 22.85
C LEU A 108 45.09 -16.64 23.70
N ASP A 109 46.29 -16.18 24.07
CA ASP A 109 46.46 -14.93 24.81
C ASP A 109 45.96 -13.72 24.00
N ARG A 110 46.15 -13.72 22.66
CA ARG A 110 45.56 -12.70 21.77
C ARG A 110 44.03 -12.76 21.78
N ILE A 111 43.44 -13.95 21.68
CA ILE A 111 41.97 -14.15 21.69
C ILE A 111 41.36 -13.60 22.98
N ILE A 112 41.96 -13.88 24.13
CA ILE A 112 41.52 -13.36 25.43
C ILE A 112 41.62 -11.84 25.47
N LYS A 113 42.76 -11.28 25.03
CA LYS A 113 42.98 -9.83 24.98
C LYS A 113 41.95 -9.11 24.10
N TRP A 114 41.50 -9.74 23.03
CA TRP A 114 40.46 -9.18 22.16
C TRP A 114 39.05 -9.25 22.75
N GLY A 115 38.83 -10.05 23.80
CA GLY A 115 37.56 -10.14 24.51
C GLY A 115 36.61 -11.22 23.99
N PHE A 116 37.10 -12.20 23.23
CA PHE A 116 36.29 -13.38 22.91
C PHE A 116 36.04 -14.20 24.18
N ALA A 117 34.83 -14.76 24.29
CA ALA A 117 34.39 -15.49 25.46
C ALA A 117 34.79 -16.99 25.41
N GLY A 118 35.06 -17.50 24.21
CA GLY A 118 35.41 -18.89 24.00
C GLY A 118 36.08 -19.18 22.67
N VAL A 119 36.45 -20.44 22.48
CA VAL A 119 37.15 -20.96 21.30
C VAL A 119 36.48 -22.24 20.80
N THR A 120 36.50 -22.43 19.49
CA THR A 120 36.13 -23.67 18.82
C THR A 120 37.20 -24.07 17.81
N ASN A 121 37.40 -25.36 17.60
CA ASN A 121 38.24 -25.90 16.52
C ASN A 121 37.49 -25.78 15.18
N PHE A 122 37.66 -24.64 14.50
CA PHE A 122 37.02 -24.40 13.21
C PHE A 122 37.87 -23.45 12.33
N PRO A 123 38.15 -23.80 11.06
CA PRO A 123 37.90 -25.09 10.43
C PRO A 123 38.58 -26.24 11.16
N SER A 124 38.04 -27.44 10.99
CA SER A 124 38.52 -28.66 11.65
C SER A 124 38.74 -29.76 10.63
N VAL A 125 39.69 -30.64 10.91
CA VAL A 125 39.99 -31.83 10.10
C VAL A 125 38.79 -32.76 9.94
N ILE A 126 37.74 -32.63 10.77
CA ILE A 126 36.51 -33.40 10.59
C ILE A 126 35.79 -33.10 9.27
N HIS A 127 36.05 -31.93 8.67
CA HIS A 127 35.49 -31.48 7.39
C HIS A 127 36.37 -31.85 6.19
N ILE A 128 37.51 -32.48 6.42
CA ILE A 128 38.41 -32.99 5.38
C ILE A 128 38.09 -34.47 5.16
N ASP A 129 38.16 -34.93 3.92
CA ASP A 129 37.99 -36.34 3.58
C ASP A 129 39.02 -37.24 4.27
N ASP A 130 38.66 -38.50 4.50
CA ASP A 130 39.42 -39.40 5.37
C ASP A 130 40.85 -39.66 4.85
N ASP A 131 41.05 -39.70 3.52
CA ASP A 131 42.37 -39.92 2.91
C ASP A 131 43.31 -38.75 3.19
N ARG A 132 42.89 -37.51 2.87
CA ARG A 132 43.69 -36.31 3.13
C ARG A 132 43.85 -36.07 4.63
N ARG A 133 42.82 -36.35 5.42
CA ARG A 133 42.88 -36.27 6.89
C ARG A 133 43.94 -37.20 7.47
N SER A 134 44.02 -38.44 7.00
CA SER A 134 45.02 -39.41 7.46
C SER A 134 46.46 -38.89 7.29
N LEU A 135 46.72 -38.17 6.20
CA LEU A 135 48.01 -37.52 5.97
C LEU A 135 48.28 -36.39 6.98
N LEU A 136 47.28 -35.56 7.30
CA LEU A 136 47.41 -34.51 8.30
C LEU A 136 47.65 -35.07 9.71
N GLU A 137 46.95 -36.15 10.08
CA GLU A 137 47.14 -36.83 11.37
C GLU A 137 48.56 -37.37 11.52
N LYS A 138 49.12 -38.01 10.48
CA LYS A 138 50.50 -38.51 10.46
C LYS A 138 51.55 -37.40 10.56
N SER A 139 51.22 -36.20 10.08
CA SER A 139 52.08 -35.02 10.13
C SER A 139 51.89 -34.16 11.39
N GLY A 140 51.11 -34.63 12.38
CA GLY A 140 50.86 -33.89 13.62
C GLY A 140 49.90 -32.70 13.49
N LEU A 141 49.24 -32.55 12.33
CA LEU A 141 48.23 -31.51 12.04
C LEU A 141 46.80 -32.05 12.13
N GLY A 142 46.65 -33.22 12.76
CA GLY A 142 45.38 -33.90 12.93
C GLY A 142 44.56 -33.44 14.14
N TYR A 143 43.54 -34.23 14.46
CA TYR A 143 42.57 -33.91 15.51
C TYR A 143 43.19 -33.83 16.91
N SER A 144 44.31 -34.52 17.16
CA SER A 144 45.05 -34.41 18.42
C SER A 144 45.55 -32.98 18.69
N ARG A 145 45.92 -32.22 17.65
CA ARG A 145 46.33 -30.82 17.76
C ARG A 145 45.13 -29.91 18.06
N GLU A 146 43.95 -30.24 17.53
CA GLU A 146 42.69 -29.56 17.87
C GLU A 146 42.27 -29.81 19.32
N ILE A 147 42.49 -31.02 19.85
CA ILE A 147 42.31 -31.34 21.27
C ILE A 147 43.26 -30.46 22.12
N GLU A 148 44.54 -30.38 21.74
CA GLU A 148 45.53 -29.56 22.46
C GLU A 148 45.09 -28.09 22.56
N LEU A 149 44.60 -27.52 21.45
CA LEU A 149 44.04 -26.17 21.41
C LEU A 149 42.94 -25.98 22.47
N LEU A 150 41.94 -26.88 22.49
CA LEU A 150 40.79 -26.73 23.39
C LEU A 150 41.18 -26.95 24.85
N VAL A 151 42.07 -27.90 25.14
CA VAL A 151 42.61 -28.11 26.50
C VAL A 151 43.37 -26.87 26.98
N LYS A 152 44.24 -26.29 26.14
CA LYS A 152 44.97 -25.06 26.46
C LYS A 152 44.06 -23.85 26.63
N ALA A 153 42.97 -23.77 25.86
CA ALA A 153 41.97 -22.71 25.97
C ALA A 153 41.19 -22.82 27.30
N ALA A 154 40.71 -24.02 27.63
CA ALA A 154 39.97 -24.27 28.86
C ALA A 154 40.81 -23.96 30.11
N LYS A 155 42.10 -24.35 30.13
CA LYS A 155 43.05 -24.01 31.21
C LYS A 155 43.22 -22.50 31.43
N ARG A 156 42.94 -21.67 30.41
CA ARG A 156 42.98 -20.21 30.46
C ARG A 156 41.62 -19.57 30.77
N GLY A 157 40.60 -20.37 31.09
CA GLY A 157 39.26 -19.90 31.43
C GLY A 157 38.39 -19.51 30.23
N LEU A 158 38.79 -19.85 29.00
CA LEU A 158 37.93 -19.71 27.83
C LEU A 158 36.89 -20.82 27.80
N MET A 159 35.65 -20.49 27.41
CA MET A 159 34.65 -21.51 27.08
C MET A 159 35.06 -22.28 25.82
N THR A 160 34.79 -23.58 25.77
CA THR A 160 35.18 -24.42 24.62
C THR A 160 34.00 -25.19 24.04
N ILE A 161 33.91 -25.20 22.72
CA ILE A 161 32.98 -26.05 21.96
C ILE A 161 33.82 -26.89 20.99
N ALA A 162 33.75 -28.21 21.12
CA ALA A 162 34.52 -29.12 20.28
C ALA A 162 33.69 -29.62 19.09
N TYR A 163 34.07 -29.29 17.87
CA TYR A 163 33.50 -29.89 16.66
C TYR A 163 33.96 -31.35 16.54
N THR A 164 32.99 -32.25 16.44
CA THR A 164 33.16 -33.72 16.38
C THR A 164 32.26 -34.29 15.29
N ARG A 165 32.73 -35.28 14.53
CA ARG A 165 31.96 -36.02 13.52
C ARG A 165 31.70 -37.47 13.93
N THR A 166 32.65 -38.10 14.64
CA THR A 166 32.59 -39.54 14.96
C THR A 166 32.49 -39.82 16.46
N GLN A 167 32.05 -41.03 16.81
CA GLN A 167 32.01 -41.49 18.21
C GLN A 167 33.40 -41.47 18.87
N SER A 168 34.45 -41.83 18.12
CA SER A 168 35.84 -41.82 18.60
C SER A 168 36.32 -40.39 18.90
N GLU A 169 36.00 -39.43 18.03
CA GLU A 169 36.33 -38.02 18.27
C GLU A 169 35.62 -37.45 19.49
N ALA A 170 34.31 -37.72 19.62
CA ALA A 170 33.54 -37.28 20.77
C ALA A 170 34.08 -37.88 22.08
N ARG A 171 34.42 -39.18 22.09
CA ARG A 171 35.07 -39.82 23.24
C ARG A 171 36.37 -39.09 23.62
N ARG A 172 37.31 -38.94 22.68
CA ARG A 172 38.61 -38.31 22.92
C ARG A 172 38.47 -36.87 23.41
N MET A 173 37.55 -36.09 22.85
CA MET A 173 37.31 -34.71 23.27
C MET A 173 36.75 -34.62 24.70
N VAL A 174 35.78 -35.47 25.03
CA VAL A 174 35.18 -35.48 26.37
C VAL A 174 36.16 -36.01 27.42
N GLU A 175 36.95 -37.03 27.09
CA GLU A 175 38.05 -37.52 27.96
C GLU A 175 39.12 -36.45 28.19
N ALA A 176 39.37 -35.58 27.20
CA ALA A 176 40.24 -34.42 27.33
C ALA A 176 39.63 -33.25 28.12
N GLY A 177 38.37 -33.36 28.56
CA GLY A 177 37.69 -32.38 29.41
C GLY A 177 36.76 -31.41 28.68
N ALA A 178 36.38 -31.66 27.42
CA ALA A 178 35.41 -30.84 26.71
C ALA A 178 34.02 -30.91 27.40
N GLU A 179 33.48 -29.74 27.76
CA GLU A 179 32.18 -29.62 28.41
C GLU A 179 31.03 -29.47 27.41
N ALA A 180 31.31 -29.05 26.18
CA ALA A 180 30.35 -28.97 25.08
C ALA A 180 30.96 -29.49 23.76
N ILE A 181 30.17 -30.23 23.00
CA ILE A 181 30.52 -30.72 21.66
C ILE A 181 29.50 -30.25 20.62
N CYS A 182 29.98 -29.97 19.42
CA CYS A 182 29.19 -29.72 18.22
C CYS A 182 29.32 -30.92 17.29
N ILE A 183 28.28 -31.74 17.23
CA ILE A 183 28.19 -32.88 16.32
C ILE A 183 27.93 -32.33 14.93
N ASN A 184 28.90 -32.49 14.03
CA ASN A 184 28.84 -31.96 12.68
C ASN A 184 29.34 -33.00 11.67
N PHE A 185 28.50 -33.34 10.71
CA PHE A 185 28.82 -34.35 9.71
C PHE A 185 29.33 -33.79 8.38
N ASN A 186 29.06 -32.51 8.08
CA ASN A 186 29.38 -31.89 6.78
C ASN A 186 29.33 -30.36 6.85
N LEU A 187 30.10 -29.70 5.96
CA LEU A 187 29.87 -28.31 5.61
C LEU A 187 28.67 -28.24 4.65
N ASN A 188 27.56 -27.62 5.07
CA ASN A 188 26.36 -27.50 4.25
C ASN A 188 26.70 -26.96 2.84
N ARG A 189 26.34 -27.73 1.79
CA ARG A 189 26.47 -27.33 0.38
C ARG A 189 25.39 -26.31 0.01
N ALA A 190 25.70 -25.41 -0.94
CA ALA A 190 24.75 -24.44 -1.48
C ALA A 190 23.59 -25.17 -2.18
N VAL A 191 22.36 -24.68 -2.01
CA VAL A 191 21.09 -25.35 -2.40
C VAL A 191 20.81 -25.28 -3.92
N GLU A 192 21.78 -24.91 -4.75
CA GLU A 192 21.51 -24.52 -6.16
C GLU A 192 21.36 -25.66 -7.18
N SER A 193 21.38 -26.94 -6.79
CA SER A 193 21.19 -28.04 -7.76
C SER A 193 20.37 -29.20 -7.18
N GLY A 194 19.12 -29.33 -7.64
CA GLY A 194 18.08 -30.21 -7.14
C GLY A 194 18.21 -31.72 -7.41
N SER A 195 19.40 -32.32 -7.23
CA SER A 195 19.54 -33.78 -7.23
C SER A 195 20.90 -34.23 -6.68
N ASP A 196 21.00 -34.59 -5.39
CA ASP A 196 22.11 -35.43 -4.84
C ASP A 196 21.84 -35.83 -3.36
N PRO A 197 22.38 -36.93 -2.81
CA PRO A 197 21.88 -37.59 -1.60
C PRO A 197 22.29 -36.84 -0.34
N SER A 198 21.48 -35.87 0.08
CA SER A 198 21.55 -35.35 1.43
C SER A 198 21.26 -36.47 2.42
N ILE A 199 22.07 -36.58 3.48
CA ILE A 199 21.73 -37.38 4.66
C ILE A 199 20.28 -37.10 5.04
N SER A 200 19.44 -38.13 5.09
CA SER A 200 18.03 -37.92 5.47
C SER A 200 17.94 -37.40 6.91
N LEU A 201 16.85 -36.73 7.29
CA LEU A 201 16.68 -36.26 8.67
C LEU A 201 16.74 -37.42 9.68
N SER A 202 16.18 -38.59 9.31
CA SER A 202 16.25 -39.81 10.11
C SER A 202 17.67 -40.34 10.26
N GLU A 203 18.45 -40.36 9.16
CA GLU A 203 19.85 -40.77 9.21
C GLU A 203 20.69 -39.78 10.02
N LEU A 204 20.43 -38.47 9.90
CA LEU A 204 21.07 -37.43 10.69
C LEU A 204 20.77 -37.62 12.19
N ALA A 205 19.52 -37.89 12.56
CA ALA A 205 19.13 -38.17 13.92
C ALA A 205 19.83 -39.42 14.47
N ALA A 206 19.83 -40.52 13.71
CA ALA A 206 20.49 -41.77 14.10
C ALA A 206 22.00 -41.58 14.35
N ARG A 207 22.70 -40.91 13.43
CA ARG A 207 24.14 -40.63 13.58
C ARG A 207 24.41 -39.67 14.75
N THR A 208 23.59 -38.63 14.91
CA THR A 208 23.70 -37.68 16.01
C THR A 208 23.52 -38.37 17.36
N ASN A 209 22.50 -39.22 17.49
CA ASN A 209 22.24 -40.01 18.69
C ASN A 209 23.42 -40.92 19.04
N ALA A 210 24.02 -41.59 18.04
CA ALA A 210 25.17 -42.46 18.26
C ALA A 210 26.37 -41.71 18.86
N VAL A 211 26.68 -40.51 18.32
CA VAL A 211 27.78 -39.67 18.83
C VAL A 211 27.44 -39.09 20.21
N ALA A 212 26.23 -38.56 20.38
CA ALA A 212 25.77 -37.97 21.64
C ALA A 212 25.77 -38.98 22.80
N ARG A 213 25.31 -40.22 22.57
CA ARG A 213 25.34 -41.29 23.57
C ARG A 213 26.75 -41.62 24.03
N VAL A 214 27.72 -41.66 23.12
CA VAL A 214 29.12 -41.93 23.50
C VAL A 214 29.68 -40.78 24.33
N ALA A 215 29.46 -39.54 23.93
CA ALA A 215 29.88 -38.38 24.71
C ALA A 215 29.30 -38.40 26.13
N GLN A 216 28.00 -38.63 26.25
CA GLN A 216 27.30 -38.69 27.55
C GLN A 216 27.61 -39.94 28.37
N SER A 217 28.08 -41.02 27.74
CA SER A 217 28.58 -42.20 28.44
C SER A 217 29.91 -41.95 29.16
N VAL A 218 30.76 -41.09 28.57
CA VAL A 218 32.02 -40.64 29.19
C VAL A 218 31.73 -39.60 30.27
N ASN A 219 30.88 -38.62 29.97
CA ASN A 219 30.46 -37.61 30.93
C ASN A 219 29.00 -37.20 30.70
N LYS A 220 28.12 -37.59 31.64
CA LYS A 220 26.67 -37.31 31.56
C LYS A 220 26.31 -35.83 31.51
N SER A 221 27.22 -34.94 31.92
CA SER A 221 27.02 -33.49 31.91
C SER A 221 27.50 -32.80 30.64
N THR A 222 28.05 -33.55 29.67
CA THR A 222 28.47 -32.99 28.39
C THR A 222 27.26 -32.50 27.60
N ILE A 223 27.37 -31.26 27.11
CA ILE A 223 26.36 -30.62 26.29
C ILE A 223 26.60 -31.02 24.84
N CYS A 224 25.61 -31.65 24.22
CA CYS A 224 25.66 -32.08 22.83
C CYS A 224 24.82 -31.12 22.00
N LEU A 225 25.46 -30.44 21.06
CA LEU A 225 24.83 -29.55 20.09
C LEU A 225 24.92 -30.18 18.69
N LEU A 226 23.88 -30.04 17.89
CA LEU A 226 23.94 -30.39 16.47
C LEU A 226 24.37 -29.18 15.63
N GLY A 227 25.31 -29.36 14.73
CA GLY A 227 25.75 -28.33 13.80
C GLY A 227 25.63 -28.79 12.35
N GLY A 228 25.03 -27.95 11.51
CA GLY A 228 24.86 -28.24 10.08
C GLY A 228 23.73 -29.23 9.79
N GLY A 229 23.85 -29.94 8.67
CA GLY A 229 22.80 -30.81 8.13
C GLY A 229 21.78 -30.06 7.26
N PRO A 230 20.83 -30.76 6.63
CA PRO A 230 19.80 -30.18 5.77
C PRO A 230 18.68 -29.45 6.56
N ILE A 231 18.95 -29.06 7.81
CA ILE A 231 17.97 -28.40 8.69
C ILE A 231 17.77 -26.97 8.19
N THR A 232 16.58 -26.71 7.67
CA THR A 232 16.16 -25.40 7.18
C THR A 232 15.05 -24.79 8.02
N LYS A 233 14.34 -25.61 8.81
CA LYS A 233 13.20 -25.19 9.64
C LYS A 233 13.31 -25.61 11.10
N PRO A 234 12.76 -24.85 12.05
CA PRO A 234 12.73 -25.22 13.46
C PRO A 234 12.02 -26.56 13.75
N ASP A 235 10.97 -26.90 13.00
CA ASP A 235 10.21 -28.13 13.23
C ASP A 235 11.05 -29.39 12.93
N GLU A 236 11.87 -29.35 11.87
CA GLU A 236 12.81 -30.43 11.52
C GLU A 236 13.83 -30.67 12.64
N LEU A 237 14.26 -29.59 13.30
CA LEU A 237 15.18 -29.65 14.43
C LEU A 237 14.51 -30.19 15.69
N LEU A 238 13.25 -29.85 15.93
CA LEU A 238 12.50 -30.31 17.09
C LEU A 238 12.38 -31.85 17.12
N ASP A 239 12.11 -32.46 15.97
CA ASP A 239 12.00 -33.91 15.85
C ASP A 239 13.35 -34.60 16.14
N ILE A 240 14.45 -34.06 15.59
CA ILE A 240 15.79 -34.56 15.88
C ILE A 240 16.12 -34.41 17.38
N CYS A 241 15.78 -33.28 18.00
CA CYS A 241 16.00 -33.08 19.43
C CYS A 241 15.24 -34.10 20.29
N ARG A 242 14.00 -34.45 19.91
CA ARG A 242 13.21 -35.47 20.61
C ARG A 242 13.82 -36.87 20.49
N GLU A 243 14.31 -37.23 19.30
CA GLU A 243 14.88 -38.55 19.04
C GLU A 243 16.26 -38.75 19.69
N THR A 244 17.06 -37.68 19.76
CA THR A 244 18.48 -37.76 20.13
C THR A 244 18.79 -37.24 21.53
N GLY A 245 17.91 -36.42 22.12
CA GLY A 245 18.12 -35.80 23.42
C GLY A 245 19.24 -34.75 23.46
N ILE A 246 19.69 -34.24 22.31
CA ILE A 246 20.65 -33.13 22.23
C ILE A 246 20.06 -31.84 22.83
N GLN A 247 20.92 -30.98 23.38
CA GLN A 247 20.51 -29.79 24.12
C GLN A 247 20.44 -28.53 23.26
N GLY A 248 20.86 -28.58 21.99
CA GLY A 248 20.89 -27.38 21.18
C GLY A 248 21.36 -27.55 19.75
N PHE A 249 21.45 -26.42 19.05
CA PHE A 249 21.80 -26.32 17.64
C PHE A 249 22.73 -25.15 17.36
N ILE A 250 23.67 -25.37 16.44
CA ILE A 250 24.54 -24.33 15.88
C ILE A 250 24.17 -24.13 14.41
N GLY A 251 23.47 -23.04 14.14
CA GLY A 251 23.05 -22.65 12.79
C GLY A 251 24.08 -21.76 12.10
N GLY A 252 24.65 -22.24 10.99
CA GLY A 252 25.50 -21.44 10.12
C GLY A 252 24.70 -20.87 8.96
N SER A 253 24.65 -21.60 7.84
CA SER A 253 23.94 -21.17 6.62
C SER A 253 22.45 -20.92 6.84
N SER A 254 21.82 -21.68 7.74
CA SER A 254 20.39 -21.57 8.08
C SER A 254 20.04 -20.29 8.83
N LEU A 255 21.01 -19.65 9.49
CA LEU A 255 20.79 -18.41 10.26
C LEU A 255 21.45 -17.18 9.62
N ASP A 256 22.54 -17.35 8.87
CA ASP A 256 23.34 -16.23 8.35
C ASP A 256 23.08 -15.96 6.86
N ARG A 257 22.98 -17.00 6.01
CA ARG A 257 22.88 -16.86 4.55
C ARG A 257 21.45 -16.91 4.03
N VAL A 258 20.76 -18.02 4.26
CA VAL A 258 19.46 -18.31 3.64
C VAL A 258 18.40 -17.23 3.97
N PRO A 259 18.25 -16.79 5.23
CA PRO A 259 17.29 -15.73 5.56
C PRO A 259 17.63 -14.39 4.90
N LEU A 260 18.92 -14.07 4.75
CA LEU A 260 19.37 -12.82 4.13
C LEU A 260 19.06 -12.81 2.63
N GLU A 261 19.39 -13.89 1.92
CA GLU A 261 19.10 -14.05 0.49
C GLU A 261 17.59 -13.93 0.22
N MET A 262 16.77 -14.62 1.01
CA MET A 262 15.31 -14.57 0.90
C MET A 262 14.76 -13.17 1.16
N SER A 263 15.20 -12.51 2.24
CA SER A 263 14.70 -11.18 2.60
C SER A 263 15.02 -10.14 1.53
N VAL A 264 16.26 -10.14 1.01
CA VAL A 264 16.65 -9.21 -0.06
C VAL A 264 15.85 -9.48 -1.34
N LEU A 265 15.66 -10.75 -1.70
CA LEU A 265 14.87 -11.15 -2.86
C LEU A 265 13.41 -10.70 -2.75
N GLU A 266 12.76 -10.96 -1.62
CA GLU A 266 11.36 -10.62 -1.37
C GLU A 266 11.13 -9.11 -1.40
N VAL A 267 11.94 -8.34 -0.67
CA VAL A 267 11.81 -6.87 -0.60
C VAL A 267 12.05 -6.24 -1.97
N THR A 268 13.08 -6.69 -2.69
CA THR A 268 13.40 -6.17 -4.03
C THR A 268 12.28 -6.49 -5.02
N SER A 269 11.74 -7.71 -4.98
CA SER A 269 10.59 -8.12 -5.79
C SER A 269 9.36 -7.28 -5.48
N GLY A 270 9.11 -7.01 -4.20
CA GLY A 270 8.06 -6.10 -3.74
C GLY A 270 8.16 -4.72 -4.40
N PHE A 271 9.33 -4.08 -4.39
CA PHE A 271 9.52 -2.77 -5.05
C PHE A 271 9.26 -2.82 -6.56
N LYS A 272 9.59 -3.93 -7.24
CA LYS A 272 9.34 -4.09 -8.67
C LYS A 272 7.85 -4.17 -9.03
N THR A 273 6.98 -4.56 -8.10
CA THR A 273 5.52 -4.64 -8.35
C THR A 273 4.84 -3.28 -8.53
N ILE A 274 5.47 -2.18 -8.08
CA ILE A 274 4.93 -0.82 -8.18
C ILE A 274 4.64 -0.42 -9.64
N HIS A 275 5.48 -0.85 -10.58
CA HIS A 275 5.29 -0.56 -12.00
C HIS A 275 3.99 -1.17 -12.54
N LEU A 276 3.71 -2.43 -12.20
CA LEU A 276 2.49 -3.13 -12.64
C LEU A 276 1.22 -2.50 -12.06
N LEU A 277 1.27 -2.02 -10.82
CA LEU A 277 0.14 -1.35 -10.19
C LEU A 277 -0.16 0.00 -10.88
N ARG A 278 0.87 0.77 -11.26
CA ARG A 278 0.70 2.02 -12.00
C ARG A 278 0.04 1.80 -13.36
N GLU A 279 0.52 0.83 -14.14
CA GLU A 279 -0.07 0.53 -15.45
C GLU A 279 -1.55 0.13 -15.36
N LYS A 280 -1.92 -0.63 -14.33
CA LYS A 280 -3.30 -1.05 -14.11
C LYS A 280 -4.22 0.12 -13.75
N VAL A 281 -3.75 1.05 -12.91
CA VAL A 281 -4.50 2.27 -12.56
C VAL A 281 -4.73 3.12 -13.80
N ASP A 282 -3.69 3.39 -14.59
CA ASP A 282 -3.79 4.19 -15.81
C ASP A 282 -4.78 3.59 -16.82
N LEU A 283 -4.77 2.26 -16.98
CA LEU A 283 -5.69 1.55 -17.88
C LEU A 283 -7.14 1.63 -17.40
N LEU A 284 -7.38 1.55 -16.10
CA LEU A 284 -8.72 1.66 -15.52
C LEU A 284 -9.26 3.09 -15.64
N GLU A 285 -8.43 4.10 -15.39
CA GLU A 285 -8.79 5.51 -15.61
C GLU A 285 -9.18 5.76 -17.08
N ARG A 286 -8.38 5.27 -18.03
CA ARG A 286 -8.68 5.40 -19.48
C ARG A 286 -9.99 4.71 -19.86
N LYS A 287 -10.25 3.50 -19.36
CA LYS A 287 -11.52 2.80 -19.60
C LYS A 287 -12.72 3.57 -19.04
N LEU A 288 -12.58 4.15 -17.85
CA LEU A 288 -13.64 4.94 -17.23
C LEU A 288 -13.92 6.22 -18.04
N GLN A 289 -12.87 6.91 -18.48
CA GLN A 289 -12.98 8.10 -19.32
C GLN A 289 -13.62 7.79 -20.69
N LEU A 290 -13.18 6.73 -21.38
CA LEU A 290 -13.77 6.31 -22.66
C LEU A 290 -15.25 5.94 -22.52
N SER A 291 -15.62 5.29 -21.42
CA SER A 291 -17.01 4.91 -21.15
C SER A 291 -17.90 6.11 -20.85
N GLY A 292 -17.41 7.09 -20.09
CA GLY A 292 -18.07 8.38 -19.90
C GLY A 292 -18.24 9.14 -21.22
N PHE A 293 -17.18 9.20 -22.04
CA PHE A 293 -17.19 9.91 -23.32
C PHE A 293 -18.23 9.36 -24.31
N ARG A 294 -18.40 8.02 -24.36
CA ARG A 294 -19.45 7.37 -25.19
C ARG A 294 -20.87 7.81 -24.85
N HIS A 295 -21.10 8.28 -23.61
CA HIS A 295 -22.39 8.80 -23.15
C HIS A 295 -22.41 10.34 -23.11
N GLY A 296 -21.40 10.97 -23.73
CA GLY A 296 -21.27 12.42 -23.80
C GLY A 296 -20.98 13.08 -22.46
N VAL A 297 -20.33 12.37 -21.53
CA VAL A 297 -19.85 12.88 -20.25
C VAL A 297 -18.33 13.08 -20.33
N ILE A 298 -17.88 14.30 -20.05
CA ILE A 298 -16.46 14.68 -20.03
C ILE A 298 -16.01 14.79 -18.57
N ALA A 299 -14.85 14.20 -18.27
CA ALA A 299 -14.30 14.10 -16.92
C ALA A 299 -12.75 14.05 -16.92
N GLN A 300 -12.14 15.19 -17.19
CA GLN A 300 -10.71 15.45 -16.99
C GLN A 300 -10.43 16.02 -15.60
N SER A 301 -11.33 16.85 -15.07
CA SER A 301 -11.22 17.45 -13.74
C SER A 301 -11.28 16.39 -12.62
N SER A 302 -10.55 16.62 -11.53
CA SER A 302 -10.58 15.73 -10.35
C SER A 302 -11.96 15.65 -9.70
N ALA A 303 -12.77 16.72 -9.83
CA ALA A 303 -14.16 16.74 -9.39
C ALA A 303 -15.03 15.80 -10.22
N MET A 304 -14.96 15.86 -11.55
CA MET A 304 -15.75 14.97 -12.42
C MET A 304 -15.27 13.52 -12.41
N LYS A 305 -13.97 13.27 -12.22
CA LYS A 305 -13.46 11.90 -12.02
C LYS A 305 -14.12 11.24 -10.79
N ARG A 306 -14.20 11.95 -9.66
CA ARG A 306 -14.90 11.49 -8.45
C ARG A 306 -16.39 11.23 -8.71
N VAL A 307 -17.06 12.12 -9.46
CA VAL A 307 -18.47 11.91 -9.86
C VAL A 307 -18.64 10.62 -10.65
N LEU A 308 -17.75 10.32 -11.60
CA LEU A 308 -17.81 9.07 -12.38
C LEU A 308 -17.59 7.83 -11.52
N GLU A 309 -16.69 7.87 -10.55
CA GLU A 309 -16.45 6.76 -9.61
C GLU A 309 -17.68 6.47 -8.75
N ILE A 310 -18.30 7.51 -8.19
CA ILE A 310 -19.54 7.38 -7.40
C ILE A 310 -20.66 6.85 -8.30
N THR A 311 -20.82 7.43 -9.50
CA THR A 311 -21.81 7.00 -10.51
C THR A 311 -21.70 5.51 -10.80
N LYS A 312 -20.49 4.99 -11.01
CA LYS A 312 -20.26 3.56 -11.26
C LYS A 312 -20.62 2.69 -10.05
N ARG A 313 -20.32 3.16 -8.84
CA ARG A 313 -20.65 2.45 -7.60
C ARG A 313 -22.15 2.33 -7.39
N VAL A 314 -22.89 3.44 -7.52
CA VAL A 314 -24.35 3.45 -7.32
C VAL A 314 -25.08 2.71 -8.45
N ALA A 315 -24.57 2.76 -9.68
CA ALA A 315 -25.15 2.04 -10.82
C ALA A 315 -25.16 0.52 -10.66
N ALA A 316 -24.15 -0.05 -9.99
CA ALA A 316 -24.00 -1.48 -9.75
C ALA A 316 -25.02 -2.08 -8.76
N THR A 317 -25.79 -1.24 -8.07
CA THR A 317 -26.86 -1.68 -7.16
C THR A 317 -28.23 -1.45 -7.80
N PRO A 318 -29.28 -2.23 -7.45
CA PRO A 318 -30.64 -1.98 -7.95
C PRO A 318 -31.34 -0.79 -7.27
N SER A 319 -30.68 -0.18 -6.27
CA SER A 319 -31.22 0.91 -5.45
C SER A 319 -31.56 2.18 -6.25
N PRO A 320 -32.48 3.01 -5.73
CA PRO A 320 -32.80 4.29 -6.34
C PRO A 320 -31.60 5.24 -6.25
N VAL A 321 -31.42 6.12 -7.24
CA VAL A 321 -30.27 7.04 -7.30
C VAL A 321 -30.77 8.47 -7.50
N LEU A 322 -30.23 9.42 -6.75
CA LEU A 322 -30.55 10.85 -6.90
C LEU A 322 -29.35 11.63 -7.45
N ILE A 323 -29.54 12.35 -8.53
CA ILE A 323 -28.46 13.15 -9.14
C ILE A 323 -28.82 14.62 -9.03
N TRP A 324 -27.99 15.40 -8.34
CA TRP A 324 -28.35 16.77 -8.00
C TRP A 324 -27.22 17.76 -8.25
N GLY A 325 -27.56 19.04 -8.20
CA GLY A 325 -26.64 20.15 -8.46
C GLY A 325 -27.32 21.27 -9.24
N GLU A 326 -26.54 22.26 -9.64
CA GLU A 326 -27.06 23.47 -10.27
C GLU A 326 -27.77 23.24 -11.61
N ALA A 327 -28.57 24.22 -12.01
CA ALA A 327 -29.21 24.22 -13.31
C ALA A 327 -28.16 24.17 -14.43
N GLY A 328 -28.36 23.29 -15.42
CA GLY A 328 -27.44 23.17 -16.55
C GLY A 328 -26.13 22.40 -16.27
N SER A 329 -25.93 21.78 -15.10
CA SER A 329 -24.69 21.05 -14.78
C SER A 329 -24.50 19.73 -15.53
N GLY A 330 -25.51 19.25 -16.27
CA GLY A 330 -25.44 18.00 -17.07
C GLY A 330 -26.04 16.77 -16.40
N LYS A 331 -26.84 16.94 -15.34
CA LYS A 331 -27.47 15.86 -14.55
C LYS A 331 -28.13 14.76 -15.39
N ARG A 332 -28.83 15.12 -16.48
CA ARG A 332 -29.46 14.17 -17.40
C ARG A 332 -28.48 13.16 -17.99
N ARG A 333 -27.28 13.60 -18.38
CA ARG A 333 -26.26 12.71 -18.97
C ARG A 333 -25.71 11.73 -17.94
N ILE A 334 -25.52 12.19 -16.70
CA ILE A 334 -25.15 11.30 -15.57
C ILE A 334 -26.28 10.31 -15.26
N ALA A 335 -27.55 10.72 -15.32
CA ALA A 335 -28.69 9.82 -15.10
C ALA A 335 -28.75 8.71 -16.15
N SER A 336 -28.53 9.07 -17.42
CA SER A 336 -28.39 8.09 -18.50
C SER A 336 -27.17 7.18 -18.31
N LEU A 337 -26.06 7.71 -17.77
CA LEU A 337 -24.87 6.92 -17.48
C LEU A 337 -25.08 5.91 -16.34
N VAL A 338 -25.82 6.29 -15.28
CA VAL A 338 -26.22 5.37 -14.20
C VAL A 338 -27.00 4.18 -14.78
N HIS A 339 -27.97 4.44 -15.67
CA HIS A 339 -28.72 3.38 -16.34
C HIS A 339 -27.80 2.48 -17.19
N ALA A 340 -26.93 3.09 -17.99
CA ALA A 340 -26.00 2.37 -18.87
C ALA A 340 -25.03 1.44 -18.13
N PHE A 341 -24.65 1.81 -16.89
CA PHE A 341 -23.77 1.01 -16.03
C PHE A 341 -24.51 -0.01 -15.16
N SER A 342 -25.84 -0.03 -15.20
CA SER A 342 -26.64 -0.97 -14.43
C SER A 342 -26.81 -2.33 -15.11
N ASP A 343 -27.24 -3.31 -14.33
CA ASP A 343 -27.64 -4.63 -14.86
C ASP A 343 -28.88 -4.55 -15.78
N ARG A 344 -29.68 -3.48 -15.64
CA ARG A 344 -30.87 -3.22 -16.45
C ARG A 344 -30.60 -2.42 -17.72
N ARG A 345 -29.33 -2.27 -18.13
CA ARG A 345 -28.93 -1.54 -19.35
C ARG A 345 -29.64 -2.02 -20.64
N HIS A 346 -30.07 -3.27 -20.68
CA HIS A 346 -30.77 -3.87 -21.83
C HIS A 346 -32.25 -3.49 -21.88
N ALA A 347 -32.84 -3.08 -20.75
CA ALA A 347 -34.20 -2.59 -20.70
C ALA A 347 -34.24 -1.11 -21.11
N LYS A 348 -35.30 -0.72 -21.82
CA LYS A 348 -35.51 0.68 -22.22
C LYS A 348 -35.74 1.53 -20.96
N ALA A 349 -34.97 2.61 -20.84
CA ALA A 349 -35.18 3.58 -19.78
C ALA A 349 -36.26 4.58 -20.19
N THR A 350 -37.30 4.70 -19.39
CA THR A 350 -38.41 5.60 -19.66
C THR A 350 -38.16 6.94 -18.98
N LEU A 351 -38.25 8.03 -19.76
CA LEU A 351 -37.92 9.37 -19.29
C LEU A 351 -39.20 10.12 -18.91
N PHE A 352 -39.22 10.69 -17.71
CA PHE A 352 -40.33 11.47 -17.20
C PHE A 352 -39.85 12.83 -16.70
N HIS A 353 -40.47 13.90 -17.17
CA HIS A 353 -40.17 15.25 -16.70
C HIS A 353 -41.23 15.69 -15.70
N CYS A 354 -40.84 15.89 -14.44
CA CYS A 354 -41.67 16.53 -13.45
C CYS A 354 -41.89 17.99 -13.87
N ARG A 355 -43.15 18.43 -13.89
CA ARG A 355 -43.54 19.81 -14.19
C ARG A 355 -44.48 20.30 -13.10
N PRO A 356 -44.35 21.56 -12.65
CA PRO A 356 -45.32 22.13 -11.73
C PRO A 356 -46.67 22.27 -12.43
N GLY A 357 -47.75 21.89 -11.76
CA GLY A 357 -49.10 21.89 -12.32
C GLY A 357 -50.11 21.18 -11.43
N PRO A 358 -51.38 21.08 -11.87
CA PRO A 358 -52.40 20.30 -11.19
C PRO A 358 -51.96 18.83 -11.00
N ALA A 359 -52.35 18.22 -9.88
CA ALA A 359 -51.91 16.87 -9.51
C ALA A 359 -52.23 15.82 -10.58
N ILE A 360 -53.34 15.95 -11.30
CA ILE A 360 -53.72 15.04 -12.38
C ILE A 360 -52.74 15.10 -13.57
N ASP A 361 -52.23 16.27 -13.91
CA ASP A 361 -51.32 16.47 -15.04
C ASP A 361 -49.88 16.10 -14.68
N THR A 362 -49.48 16.35 -13.43
CA THR A 362 -48.13 16.08 -12.95
C THR A 362 -47.94 14.64 -12.46
N LEU A 363 -48.91 14.08 -11.73
CA LEU A 363 -48.80 12.75 -11.10
C LEU A 363 -49.55 11.66 -11.87
N GLY A 364 -50.60 12.01 -12.62
CA GLY A 364 -51.41 11.04 -13.38
C GLY A 364 -50.62 10.22 -14.39
N PRO A 365 -49.68 10.78 -15.16
CA PRO A 365 -48.84 9.97 -16.04
C PRO A 365 -47.87 9.04 -15.28
N LEU A 366 -47.37 9.44 -14.11
CA LEU A 366 -46.40 8.66 -13.34
C LEU A 366 -47.06 7.50 -12.58
N PHE A 367 -48.14 7.79 -11.86
CA PHE A 367 -48.86 6.85 -10.97
C PHE A 367 -50.17 6.31 -11.56
N GLY A 368 -50.62 6.80 -12.72
CA GLY A 368 -51.89 6.42 -13.34
C GLY A 368 -53.10 7.15 -12.74
N ALA A 369 -54.25 7.04 -13.40
CA ALA A 369 -55.53 7.56 -12.93
C ALA A 369 -56.69 6.63 -13.34
N GLU A 370 -57.58 6.29 -12.40
CA GLU A 370 -58.69 5.35 -12.67
C GLU A 370 -59.82 5.97 -13.51
N ARG A 371 -60.10 7.27 -13.36
CA ARG A 371 -61.15 7.99 -14.12
C ARG A 371 -60.69 9.38 -14.54
N LEU A 372 -60.43 9.55 -15.84
CA LEU A 372 -60.34 10.88 -16.47
C LEU A 372 -61.74 11.38 -16.83
N GLU A 373 -61.90 12.68 -17.11
CA GLU A 373 -63.18 13.28 -17.57
C GLU A 373 -63.78 12.58 -18.81
N SER A 374 -62.95 11.85 -19.57
CA SER A 374 -63.31 11.06 -20.76
C SER A 374 -63.75 9.61 -20.49
N GLY A 375 -63.76 9.15 -19.25
CA GLY A 375 -64.20 7.80 -18.85
C GLY A 375 -63.20 6.66 -19.10
N ARG A 376 -62.01 6.93 -19.66
CA ARG A 376 -60.94 5.92 -19.88
C ARG A 376 -59.90 5.95 -18.76
N ARG A 377 -59.38 4.78 -18.38
CA ARG A 377 -58.27 4.61 -17.42
C ARG A 377 -56.96 5.09 -18.05
N GLN A 378 -56.18 5.88 -17.32
CA GLN A 378 -54.83 6.29 -17.72
C GLN A 378 -53.81 5.29 -17.13
N LEU A 379 -53.08 4.60 -18.01
CA LEU A 379 -52.00 3.69 -17.61
C LEU A 379 -50.84 4.46 -16.97
N SER A 380 -50.26 3.89 -15.92
CA SER A 380 -49.14 4.50 -15.21
C SER A 380 -47.79 4.18 -15.88
N LEU A 381 -46.85 5.12 -15.81
CA LEU A 381 -45.48 4.90 -16.27
C LEU A 381 -44.77 3.79 -15.48
N LEU A 382 -45.05 3.71 -14.18
CA LEU A 382 -44.49 2.71 -13.28
C LEU A 382 -44.97 1.30 -13.64
N GLU A 383 -46.23 1.13 -14.02
CA GLU A 383 -46.78 -0.13 -14.55
C GLU A 383 -46.18 -0.50 -15.90
N ALA A 384 -46.08 0.47 -16.82
CA ALA A 384 -45.53 0.25 -18.16
C ALA A 384 -44.02 -0.07 -18.17
N SER A 385 -43.29 0.39 -17.14
CA SER A 385 -41.83 0.21 -17.02
C SER A 385 -41.45 -0.81 -15.95
N ASN A 386 -42.33 -1.80 -15.69
CA ASN A 386 -42.04 -2.88 -14.76
C ASN A 386 -40.74 -3.59 -15.15
N GLU A 387 -39.86 -3.84 -14.17
CA GLU A 387 -38.49 -4.37 -14.35
C GLU A 387 -37.51 -3.47 -15.15
N GLY A 388 -37.96 -2.35 -15.70
CA GLY A 388 -37.15 -1.35 -16.38
C GLY A 388 -36.56 -0.29 -15.44
N ALA A 389 -36.20 0.86 -16.01
CA ALA A 389 -35.75 2.04 -15.27
C ALA A 389 -36.56 3.27 -15.66
N VAL A 390 -36.91 4.10 -14.68
CA VAL A 390 -37.59 5.37 -14.86
C VAL A 390 -36.66 6.51 -14.47
N LEU A 391 -36.33 7.37 -15.42
CA LEU A 391 -35.53 8.57 -15.21
C LEU A 391 -36.48 9.72 -14.89
N LEU A 392 -36.57 10.07 -13.60
CA LEU A 392 -37.36 11.20 -13.11
C LEU A 392 -36.53 12.48 -13.16
N LEU A 393 -36.87 13.38 -14.09
CA LEU A 393 -36.17 14.65 -14.24
C LEU A 393 -36.88 15.75 -13.46
N HIS A 394 -36.12 16.53 -12.68
CA HIS A 394 -36.61 17.64 -11.86
C HIS A 394 -37.57 17.22 -10.73
N VAL A 395 -37.19 16.23 -9.92
CA VAL A 395 -38.01 15.78 -8.77
C VAL A 395 -38.26 16.91 -7.76
N ASP A 396 -37.40 17.94 -7.74
CA ASP A 396 -37.59 19.20 -7.03
C ASP A 396 -38.86 19.99 -7.43
N GLN A 397 -39.44 19.71 -8.61
CA GLN A 397 -40.66 20.35 -9.11
C GLN A 397 -41.95 19.58 -8.74
N LEU A 398 -41.84 18.42 -8.09
CA LEU A 398 -43.02 17.74 -7.57
C LEU A 398 -43.61 18.50 -6.38
N SER A 399 -44.93 18.50 -6.29
CA SER A 399 -45.62 18.95 -5.08
C SER A 399 -45.23 18.07 -3.89
N ARG A 400 -45.44 18.57 -2.67
CA ARG A 400 -45.17 17.80 -1.45
C ARG A 400 -45.91 16.45 -1.44
N GLU A 401 -47.16 16.43 -1.89
CA GLU A 401 -47.93 15.19 -2.06
C GLU A 401 -47.25 14.23 -3.06
N GLY A 402 -46.73 14.74 -4.18
CA GLY A 402 -46.01 13.94 -5.15
C GLY A 402 -44.72 13.34 -4.61
N GLN A 403 -43.99 14.09 -3.77
CA GLN A 403 -42.78 13.60 -3.12
C GLN A 403 -43.09 12.52 -2.08
N GLU A 404 -44.14 12.67 -1.27
CA GLU A 404 -44.59 11.65 -0.31
C GLU A 404 -45.02 10.35 -1.01
N ARG A 405 -45.81 10.45 -2.10
CA ARG A 405 -46.21 9.27 -2.90
C ARG A 405 -45.00 8.57 -3.55
N LEU A 406 -43.99 9.33 -3.97
CA LEU A 406 -42.76 8.76 -4.49
C LEU A 406 -41.98 8.05 -3.37
N ALA A 407 -41.92 8.62 -2.17
CA ALA A 407 -41.32 7.98 -1.01
C ALA A 407 -42.04 6.65 -0.67
N ASP A 408 -43.38 6.65 -0.64
CA ASP A 408 -44.17 5.43 -0.45
C ASP A 408 -43.83 4.34 -1.47
N TYR A 409 -43.68 4.72 -2.75
CA TYR A 409 -43.28 3.80 -3.81
C TYR A 409 -41.87 3.24 -3.62
N LEU A 410 -40.90 4.10 -3.26
CA LEU A 410 -39.52 3.67 -3.04
C LEU A 410 -39.37 2.73 -1.84
N GLU A 411 -40.20 2.90 -0.79
CA GLU A 411 -40.20 2.05 0.39
C GLU A 411 -40.91 0.71 0.15
N THR A 412 -42.06 0.72 -0.53
CA THR A 412 -42.96 -0.45 -0.58
C THR A 412 -42.99 -1.17 -1.93
N GLY A 413 -42.52 -0.52 -3.00
CA GLY A 413 -42.70 -0.96 -4.40
C GLY A 413 -44.15 -0.92 -4.88
N GLY A 414 -45.07 -0.38 -4.06
CA GLY A 414 -46.48 -0.24 -4.33
C GLY A 414 -46.88 1.21 -4.58
N PHE A 415 -47.90 1.44 -5.41
CA PHE A 415 -48.48 2.76 -5.62
C PHE A 415 -49.98 2.66 -5.89
N THR A 416 -50.72 3.72 -5.57
CA THR A 416 -52.16 3.81 -5.84
C THR A 416 -52.42 4.85 -6.93
N PRO A 417 -53.13 4.51 -8.01
CA PRO A 417 -53.53 5.48 -9.04
C PRO A 417 -54.33 6.64 -8.46
N LEU A 418 -54.26 7.80 -9.11
CA LEU A 418 -55.08 8.95 -8.73
C LEU A 418 -56.57 8.60 -8.83
N ASN A 419 -57.32 8.96 -7.78
CA ASN A 419 -58.74 8.66 -7.61
C ASN A 419 -59.10 7.17 -7.63
N GLY A 420 -58.11 6.29 -7.45
CA GLY A 420 -58.30 4.85 -7.31
C GLY A 420 -58.10 4.37 -5.88
N VAL A 421 -58.54 3.15 -5.61
CA VAL A 421 -58.38 2.47 -4.30
C VAL A 421 -57.52 1.22 -4.38
N THR A 422 -57.20 0.78 -5.60
CA THR A 422 -56.44 -0.46 -5.83
C THR A 422 -54.94 -0.17 -5.77
N VAL A 423 -54.22 -0.86 -4.89
CA VAL A 423 -52.75 -0.80 -4.82
C VAL A 423 -52.16 -1.63 -5.96
N MET A 424 -51.31 -1.00 -6.75
CA MET A 424 -50.54 -1.62 -7.83
C MET A 424 -49.08 -1.82 -7.38
N ARG A 425 -48.38 -2.81 -7.94
CA ARG A 425 -46.95 -3.05 -7.66
C ARG A 425 -46.12 -2.96 -8.92
N SER A 426 -44.92 -2.39 -8.79
CA SER A 426 -43.93 -2.32 -9.88
C SER A 426 -42.52 -2.37 -9.32
N HIS A 427 -41.64 -3.07 -10.01
CA HIS A 427 -40.21 -3.18 -9.67
C HIS A 427 -39.33 -2.23 -10.50
N ALA A 428 -39.88 -1.15 -11.05
CA ALA A 428 -39.13 -0.16 -11.82
C ALA A 428 -38.04 0.52 -10.97
N ARG A 429 -36.83 0.64 -11.53
CA ARG A 429 -35.72 1.33 -10.85
C ARG A 429 -35.86 2.84 -11.05
N ILE A 430 -35.79 3.61 -9.98
CA ILE A 430 -35.87 5.07 -10.03
C ILE A 430 -34.47 5.69 -10.12
N ILE A 431 -34.26 6.53 -11.14
CA ILE A 431 -33.08 7.39 -11.27
C ILE A 431 -33.60 8.84 -11.33
N ALA A 432 -33.53 9.55 -10.22
CA ALA A 432 -34.07 10.89 -10.07
C ALA A 432 -33.00 11.96 -10.30
N THR A 433 -33.42 13.15 -10.75
CA THR A 433 -32.56 14.33 -10.76
C THR A 433 -33.22 15.50 -10.06
N ALA A 434 -32.45 16.27 -9.28
CA ALA A 434 -32.90 17.47 -8.59
C ALA A 434 -32.05 18.70 -8.94
N THR A 435 -32.66 19.87 -9.00
CA THR A 435 -31.94 21.13 -9.15
C THR A 435 -31.86 21.86 -7.81
N VAL A 436 -30.63 22.17 -7.39
CA VAL A 436 -30.35 22.88 -6.13
C VAL A 436 -29.48 24.10 -6.45
N ALA A 437 -29.77 25.22 -5.79
CA ALA A 437 -28.98 26.44 -5.95
C ALA A 437 -27.58 26.27 -5.34
N ARG A 438 -26.60 27.03 -5.85
CA ARG A 438 -25.22 27.01 -5.33
C ARG A 438 -25.21 27.29 -3.82
N GLY A 439 -24.59 26.42 -3.05
CA GLY A 439 -24.48 26.57 -1.59
C GLY A 439 -25.74 26.21 -0.78
N ALA A 440 -26.83 25.80 -1.42
CA ALA A 440 -28.00 25.22 -0.76
C ALA A 440 -27.90 23.69 -0.72
N GLY A 441 -28.53 23.06 0.27
CA GLY A 441 -28.66 21.61 0.37
C GLY A 441 -29.97 21.07 -0.21
N LEU A 442 -30.06 19.74 -0.34
CA LEU A 442 -31.23 19.05 -0.88
C LEU A 442 -32.49 19.23 -0.01
N GLU A 443 -32.33 19.45 1.29
CA GLU A 443 -33.39 19.74 2.26
C GLU A 443 -34.20 21.00 1.91
N THR A 444 -33.66 21.86 1.06
CA THR A 444 -34.37 23.07 0.59
C THR A 444 -35.41 22.77 -0.49
N VAL A 445 -35.32 21.61 -1.16
CA VAL A 445 -36.17 21.25 -2.30
C VAL A 445 -36.90 19.92 -2.14
N LEU A 446 -36.41 19.02 -1.28
CA LEU A 446 -37.04 17.72 -1.01
C LEU A 446 -37.53 17.62 0.44
N CYS A 447 -38.63 16.90 0.65
CA CYS A 447 -39.08 16.54 1.99
C CYS A 447 -38.12 15.54 2.65
N ALA A 448 -38.06 15.56 3.99
CA ALA A 448 -37.12 14.75 4.77
C ALA A 448 -37.23 13.25 4.45
N ARG A 449 -38.46 12.72 4.36
CA ARG A 449 -38.69 11.29 4.10
C ARG A 449 -38.14 10.83 2.75
N LEU A 450 -38.33 11.63 1.69
CA LEU A 450 -37.77 11.31 0.37
C LEU A 450 -36.24 11.43 0.36
N LEU A 451 -35.69 12.42 1.08
CA LEU A 451 -34.24 12.62 1.19
C LEU A 451 -33.55 11.43 1.90
N ASP A 452 -34.14 10.92 2.97
CA ASP A 452 -33.60 9.79 3.73
C ASP A 452 -33.44 8.54 2.83
N LEU A 453 -34.39 8.29 1.93
CA LEU A 453 -34.34 7.16 0.99
C LEU A 453 -33.22 7.25 -0.06
N PHE A 454 -32.73 8.45 -0.33
CA PHE A 454 -31.60 8.69 -1.25
C PHE A 454 -30.26 8.87 -0.55
N THR A 455 -30.24 8.91 0.79
CA THR A 455 -29.02 9.18 1.55
C THR A 455 -27.97 8.10 1.29
N GLY A 456 -26.78 8.51 0.84
CA GLY A 456 -25.70 7.60 0.46
C GLY A 456 -25.86 6.97 -0.94
N LEU A 457 -26.94 7.31 -1.65
CA LEU A 457 -27.25 6.92 -3.02
C LEU A 457 -27.36 8.13 -3.95
N ASP A 458 -26.89 9.30 -3.51
CA ASP A 458 -26.92 10.54 -4.25
C ASP A 458 -25.58 10.88 -4.92
N VAL A 459 -25.66 11.62 -6.02
CA VAL A 459 -24.51 12.07 -6.82
C VAL A 459 -24.63 13.57 -7.06
N GLN A 460 -23.79 14.35 -6.38
CA GLN A 460 -23.69 15.79 -6.59
C GLN A 460 -22.81 16.11 -7.80
N LEU A 461 -23.34 16.87 -8.76
CA LEU A 461 -22.57 17.39 -9.88
C LEU A 461 -21.96 18.76 -9.54
N PRO A 462 -20.65 18.96 -9.79
CA PRO A 462 -20.01 20.27 -9.66
C PRO A 462 -20.55 21.26 -10.70
N SER A 463 -20.50 22.55 -10.35
CA SER A 463 -20.70 23.64 -11.30
C SER A 463 -19.58 23.65 -12.34
N LEU A 464 -19.76 24.31 -13.48
CA LEU A 464 -18.70 24.44 -14.50
C LEU A 464 -17.48 25.19 -13.97
N THR A 465 -17.67 26.16 -13.05
CA THR A 465 -16.57 26.89 -12.41
C THR A 465 -15.67 26.02 -11.55
N ASP A 466 -16.17 24.89 -11.04
CA ASP A 466 -15.40 23.95 -10.21
C ASP A 466 -14.75 22.82 -11.04
N ARG A 467 -14.83 22.88 -12.39
CA ARG A 467 -14.27 21.88 -13.32
C ARG A 467 -13.74 22.49 -14.62
N LEU A 468 -13.02 23.60 -14.52
CA LEU A 468 -12.52 24.34 -15.68
C LEU A 468 -11.57 23.51 -16.57
N GLU A 469 -10.94 22.45 -16.04
CA GLU A 469 -10.10 21.53 -16.82
C GLU A 469 -10.89 20.76 -17.89
N ASP A 470 -12.22 20.66 -17.74
CA ASP A 470 -13.10 20.01 -18.71
C ASP A 470 -13.43 20.92 -19.91
N LEU A 471 -13.22 22.24 -19.81
CA LEU A 471 -13.64 23.23 -20.81
C LEU A 471 -13.14 22.94 -22.24
N PRO A 472 -11.85 22.64 -22.49
CA PRO A 472 -11.38 22.43 -23.85
C PRO A 472 -12.09 21.25 -24.55
N GLN A 473 -12.27 20.14 -23.83
CA GLN A 473 -12.95 18.97 -24.36
C GLN A 473 -14.46 19.20 -24.47
N LEU A 474 -15.08 19.95 -23.55
CA LEU A 474 -16.50 20.32 -23.63
C LEU A 474 -16.79 21.17 -24.86
N VAL A 475 -15.93 22.14 -25.18
CA VAL A 475 -16.07 22.96 -26.38
C VAL A 475 -15.93 22.12 -27.65
N GLN A 476 -14.93 21.23 -27.71
CA GLN A 476 -14.77 20.31 -28.84
C GLN A 476 -16.00 19.43 -29.01
N HIS A 477 -16.49 18.83 -27.93
CA HIS A 477 -17.66 17.96 -27.95
C HIS A 477 -18.93 18.70 -28.42
N PHE A 478 -19.21 19.88 -27.87
CA PHE A 478 -20.35 20.69 -28.31
C PHE A 478 -20.19 21.23 -29.73
N THR A 479 -18.96 21.45 -30.20
CA THR A 479 -18.70 21.81 -31.61
C THR A 479 -19.12 20.68 -32.55
N VAL A 480 -18.72 19.44 -32.23
CA VAL A 480 -19.11 18.26 -33.00
C VAL A 480 -20.62 18.05 -32.97
N GLU A 481 -21.25 18.17 -31.79
CA GLU A 481 -22.71 18.08 -31.66
C GLU A 481 -23.45 19.16 -32.47
N ALA A 482 -22.92 20.39 -32.53
CA ALA A 482 -23.53 21.50 -33.25
C ALA A 482 -23.41 21.37 -34.77
N LYS A 483 -22.29 20.84 -35.27
CA LYS A 483 -22.03 20.66 -36.71
C LYS A 483 -22.69 19.39 -37.29
N GLY A 484 -23.04 18.42 -36.45
CA GLY A 484 -23.71 17.18 -36.87
C GLY A 484 -22.83 16.18 -37.62
N ASP A 485 -21.54 16.47 -37.76
CA ASP A 485 -20.55 15.62 -38.43
C ASP A 485 -19.32 15.44 -37.53
N SER A 486 -18.94 14.19 -37.27
CA SER A 486 -17.79 13.83 -36.45
C SER A 486 -16.44 14.14 -37.12
N SER A 487 -16.44 14.37 -38.44
CA SER A 487 -15.26 14.78 -39.22
C SER A 487 -15.12 16.30 -39.37
N ALA A 488 -16.08 17.07 -38.84
CA ALA A 488 -16.07 18.51 -38.98
C ALA A 488 -14.90 19.16 -38.24
N GLN A 489 -14.29 20.16 -38.88
CA GLN A 489 -13.17 20.91 -38.33
C GLN A 489 -13.57 21.57 -36.99
N THR A 490 -12.97 21.14 -35.88
CA THR A 490 -13.28 21.66 -34.55
C THR A 490 -12.80 23.10 -34.38
N LEU A 491 -13.52 23.88 -33.58
CA LEU A 491 -13.06 25.22 -33.20
C LEU A 491 -11.75 25.11 -32.42
N THR A 492 -10.74 25.85 -32.85
CA THR A 492 -9.45 25.94 -32.17
C THR A 492 -9.51 27.14 -31.23
N ILE A 493 -9.44 26.88 -29.92
CA ILE A 493 -9.48 27.91 -28.88
C ILE A 493 -8.05 28.42 -28.66
N GLU A 494 -7.81 29.71 -28.86
CA GLU A 494 -6.54 30.32 -28.47
C GLU A 494 -6.43 30.53 -26.95
N ASN A 495 -5.22 30.73 -26.44
CA ASN A 495 -5.00 31.02 -25.03
C ASN A 495 -5.80 32.24 -24.53
N SER A 496 -5.95 33.26 -25.37
CA SER A 496 -6.75 34.46 -25.06
C SER A 496 -8.24 34.13 -24.85
N ALA A 497 -8.77 33.21 -25.67
CA ALA A 497 -10.14 32.72 -25.58
C ALA A 497 -10.35 31.79 -24.39
N PHE A 498 -9.39 30.90 -24.12
CA PHE A 498 -9.45 30.02 -22.96
C PHE A 498 -9.50 30.81 -21.64
N LEU A 499 -8.67 31.85 -21.50
CA LEU A 499 -8.69 32.72 -20.32
C LEU A 499 -10.03 33.46 -20.16
N ALA A 500 -10.66 33.88 -21.26
CA ALA A 500 -11.98 34.51 -21.23
C ALA A 500 -13.07 33.52 -20.78
N LEU A 501 -13.05 32.28 -21.29
CA LEU A 501 -13.97 31.21 -20.86
C LEU A 501 -13.75 30.80 -19.40
N ALA A 502 -12.49 30.71 -18.96
CA ALA A 502 -12.13 30.33 -17.60
C ALA A 502 -12.48 31.41 -16.55
N GLY A 503 -12.47 32.69 -16.96
CA GLY A 503 -12.80 33.82 -16.10
C GLY A 503 -14.30 34.14 -15.98
N HIS A 504 -15.17 33.40 -16.67
CA HIS A 504 -16.62 33.60 -16.64
C HIS A 504 -17.29 32.76 -15.53
N ASP A 505 -18.35 33.29 -14.90
CA ASP A 505 -19.01 32.67 -13.73
C ASP A 505 -19.97 31.53 -14.08
N TRP A 506 -20.30 31.36 -15.38
CA TRP A 506 -21.16 30.29 -15.91
C TRP A 506 -22.49 30.04 -15.17
N PRO A 507 -23.35 31.07 -14.98
CA PRO A 507 -24.64 30.92 -14.30
C PRO A 507 -25.56 29.86 -14.94
N GLY A 508 -25.43 29.60 -16.25
CA GLY A 508 -26.18 28.55 -16.94
C GLY A 508 -25.40 27.24 -17.12
N ASN A 509 -24.21 27.11 -16.53
CA ASN A 509 -23.34 25.93 -16.59
C ASN A 509 -23.16 25.42 -18.04
N LEU A 510 -23.30 24.11 -18.28
CA LEU A 510 -23.11 23.52 -19.62
C LEU A 510 -24.17 23.96 -20.63
N ARG A 511 -25.36 24.39 -20.18
CA ARG A 511 -26.42 24.87 -21.06
C ARG A 511 -26.00 26.19 -21.72
N GLU A 512 -25.44 27.09 -20.93
CA GLU A 512 -24.87 28.35 -21.41
C GLU A 512 -23.64 28.11 -22.27
N LEU A 513 -22.71 27.26 -21.84
CA LEU A 513 -21.54 26.89 -22.65
C LEU A 513 -21.94 26.35 -24.03
N ARG A 514 -22.96 25.48 -24.08
CA ARG A 514 -23.49 24.98 -25.35
C ARG A 514 -24.07 26.09 -26.23
N GLN A 515 -24.77 27.05 -25.65
CA GLN A 515 -25.31 28.20 -26.38
C GLN A 515 -24.18 29.06 -26.98
N VAL A 516 -23.15 29.35 -26.19
CA VAL A 516 -21.96 30.08 -26.65
C VAL A 516 -21.27 29.31 -27.79
N VAL A 517 -21.04 28.01 -27.65
CA VAL A 517 -20.43 27.18 -28.70
C VAL A 517 -21.28 27.14 -29.97
N ASN A 518 -22.61 27.01 -29.86
CA ASN A 518 -23.49 27.04 -31.02
C ASN A 518 -23.38 28.36 -31.79
N GLN A 519 -23.26 29.49 -31.10
CA GLN A 519 -23.06 30.80 -31.74
C GLN A 519 -21.67 30.87 -32.40
N LEU A 520 -20.62 30.40 -31.73
CA LEU A 520 -19.26 30.36 -32.29
C LEU A 520 -19.16 29.52 -33.57
N VAL A 521 -19.89 28.41 -33.65
CA VAL A 521 -19.92 27.52 -34.83
C VAL A 521 -20.53 28.21 -36.06
N THR A 522 -21.38 29.22 -35.88
CA THR A 522 -21.95 29.99 -37.00
C THR A 522 -20.98 31.02 -37.59
N LEU A 523 -19.87 31.31 -36.89
CA LEU A 523 -18.88 32.25 -37.38
C LEU A 523 -18.02 31.60 -38.48
N PRO A 524 -17.57 32.38 -39.48
CA PRO A 524 -16.75 31.86 -40.58
C PRO A 524 -15.32 31.47 -40.15
N SER A 525 -14.86 31.91 -38.97
CA SER A 525 -13.53 31.59 -38.45
C SER A 525 -13.52 30.30 -37.65
N THR A 526 -12.50 29.47 -37.87
CA THR A 526 -12.22 28.26 -37.07
C THR A 526 -11.33 28.54 -35.86
N HIS A 527 -10.67 29.71 -35.82
CA HIS A 527 -9.84 30.17 -34.72
C HIS A 527 -10.62 31.17 -33.87
N ILE A 528 -10.84 30.83 -32.60
CA ILE A 528 -11.60 31.65 -31.65
C ILE A 528 -10.61 32.38 -30.75
N THR A 529 -10.66 33.71 -30.80
CA THR A 529 -9.86 34.61 -29.96
C THR A 529 -10.70 35.17 -28.80
N GLY A 530 -10.04 35.69 -27.76
CA GLY A 530 -10.73 36.29 -26.62
C GLY A 530 -11.63 37.48 -27.00
N GLU A 531 -11.31 38.23 -28.06
CA GLU A 531 -12.13 39.36 -28.52
C GLU A 531 -13.45 38.93 -29.14
N MET A 532 -13.46 37.79 -29.83
CA MET A 532 -14.68 37.20 -30.40
C MET A 532 -15.65 36.68 -29.32
N LEU A 533 -15.11 36.28 -28.16
CA LEU A 533 -15.89 35.73 -27.05
C LEU A 533 -16.49 36.79 -26.13
N LYS A 534 -15.82 37.93 -25.95
CA LYS A 534 -16.31 39.03 -25.09
C LYS A 534 -17.79 39.40 -25.32
N PRO A 535 -18.26 39.67 -26.56
CA PRO A 535 -19.67 40.02 -26.78
C PRO A 535 -20.65 38.84 -26.56
N LEU A 536 -20.16 37.60 -26.58
CA LEU A 536 -20.97 36.39 -26.36
C LEU A 536 -21.07 36.00 -24.88
N LEU A 537 -20.10 36.43 -24.07
CA LEU A 537 -20.04 36.21 -22.63
C LEU A 537 -20.57 37.41 -21.83
N GLU A 538 -20.77 38.57 -22.48
CA GLU A 538 -21.51 39.68 -21.90
C GLU A 538 -23.01 39.36 -21.84
N PRO A 539 -23.68 39.59 -20.69
CA PRO A 539 -25.07 39.19 -20.53
C PRO A 539 -25.98 39.92 -21.52
N THR A 540 -26.60 39.16 -22.42
CA THR A 540 -27.74 39.66 -23.20
C THR A 540 -28.90 39.90 -22.24
N SER A 541 -29.10 41.17 -21.89
CA SER A 541 -30.21 41.75 -21.13
C SER A 541 -31.40 40.83 -20.82
N GLY A 542 -31.39 40.28 -19.61
CA GLY A 542 -32.55 39.76 -18.89
C GLY A 542 -32.44 40.24 -17.44
N ALA A 543 -33.14 41.33 -17.12
CA ALA A 543 -32.96 42.13 -15.91
C ALA A 543 -32.99 41.33 -14.59
N ARG A 544 -31.90 41.43 -13.82
CA ARG A 544 -31.93 41.58 -12.36
C ARG A 544 -31.19 42.88 -12.03
N PRO A 545 -31.72 43.75 -11.15
CA PRO A 545 -31.04 44.99 -10.82
C PRO A 545 -29.69 44.66 -10.20
N ALA A 546 -28.62 45.25 -10.73
CA ALA A 546 -27.32 45.24 -10.08
C ALA A 546 -27.52 45.78 -8.66
N ALA A 547 -27.24 44.95 -7.65
CA ALA A 547 -27.09 45.45 -6.30
C ALA A 547 -26.00 46.53 -6.36
N SER A 548 -26.37 47.78 -6.10
CA SER A 548 -25.42 48.86 -5.96
C SER A 548 -24.41 48.45 -4.89
N LEU A 549 -23.18 48.12 -5.31
CA LEU A 549 -22.09 47.86 -4.37
C LEU A 549 -22.03 49.02 -3.41
N SER A 550 -22.17 48.73 -2.12
CA SER A 550 -22.08 49.77 -1.11
C SER A 550 -20.70 50.41 -1.20
N GLU A 551 -20.60 51.72 -0.95
CA GLU A 551 -19.32 52.43 -1.01
C GLU A 551 -18.24 51.74 -0.14
N ARG A 552 -18.66 51.04 0.92
CA ARG A 552 -17.80 50.23 1.78
C ARG A 552 -17.17 49.05 1.03
N ASP A 553 -17.98 48.27 0.31
CA ASP A 553 -17.50 47.08 -0.41
C ASP A 553 -16.59 47.45 -1.57
N TRP A 554 -16.90 48.55 -2.26
CA TRP A 554 -16.08 49.11 -3.34
C TRP A 554 -14.67 49.52 -2.85
N ILE A 555 -14.58 50.16 -1.68
CA ILE A 555 -13.29 50.54 -1.08
C ILE A 555 -12.51 49.30 -0.59
N ILE A 556 -13.20 48.30 -0.02
CA ILE A 556 -12.57 47.04 0.42
C ILE A 556 -11.96 46.29 -0.77
N GLU A 557 -12.71 46.18 -1.86
CA GLU A 557 -12.24 45.46 -3.05
C GLU A 557 -11.03 46.16 -3.68
N ALA A 558 -11.05 47.49 -3.75
CA ALA A 558 -9.92 48.27 -4.25
C ALA A 558 -8.69 48.22 -3.32
N LEU A 559 -8.89 48.11 -2.00
CA LEU A 559 -7.82 47.83 -1.05
C LEU A 559 -7.21 46.45 -1.29
N LYS A 560 -8.04 45.41 -1.49
CA LYS A 560 -7.58 44.04 -1.79
C LYS A 560 -6.78 43.97 -3.09
N ARG A 561 -7.31 44.54 -4.19
CA ARG A 561 -6.63 44.58 -5.51
C ARG A 561 -5.26 45.27 -5.45
N ASN A 562 -5.10 46.26 -4.56
CA ASN A 562 -3.86 47.01 -4.39
C ASN A 562 -3.01 46.54 -3.18
N ARG A 563 -3.25 45.32 -2.68
CA ARG A 563 -2.51 44.71 -1.54
C ARG A 563 -2.45 45.63 -0.31
N LEU A 564 -3.56 46.26 0.03
CA LEU A 564 -3.73 47.21 1.14
C LEU A 564 -2.86 48.48 1.06
N HIS A 565 -2.24 48.75 -0.10
CA HIS A 565 -1.40 49.93 -0.29
C HIS A 565 -2.26 51.18 -0.54
N ARG A 566 -2.67 51.84 0.56
CA ARG A 566 -3.61 52.98 0.61
C ARG A 566 -3.30 54.10 -0.40
N GLY A 567 -2.02 54.39 -0.64
CA GLY A 567 -1.61 55.42 -1.62
C GLY A 567 -1.86 55.05 -3.08
N LYS A 568 -1.84 53.76 -3.43
CA LYS A 568 -2.14 53.23 -4.77
C LYS A 568 -3.66 53.05 -4.92
N THR A 569 -4.32 52.57 -3.87
CA THR A 569 -5.78 52.48 -3.79
C THR A 569 -6.46 53.83 -4.00
N ALA A 570 -5.96 54.90 -3.38
CA ALA A 570 -6.53 56.25 -3.54
C ALA A 570 -6.47 56.71 -5.01
N ARG A 571 -5.33 56.51 -5.69
CA ARG A 571 -5.19 56.83 -7.13
C ARG A 571 -6.09 55.97 -8.00
N SER A 572 -6.17 54.66 -7.71
CA SER A 572 -7.02 53.72 -8.45
C SER A 572 -8.51 54.03 -8.32
N LEU A 573 -8.93 54.66 -7.22
CA LEU A 573 -10.31 55.07 -6.95
C LEU A 573 -10.60 56.52 -7.37
N GLY A 574 -9.62 57.25 -7.93
CA GLY A 574 -9.76 58.68 -8.25
C GLY A 574 -9.93 59.59 -7.03
N LEU A 575 -9.56 59.13 -5.83
CA LEU A 575 -9.72 59.85 -4.57
C LEU A 575 -8.41 60.46 -4.09
N SER A 576 -8.48 61.59 -3.39
CA SER A 576 -7.34 62.08 -2.62
C SER A 576 -7.02 61.10 -1.48
N ARG A 577 -5.74 60.98 -1.09
CA ARG A 577 -5.33 60.14 0.06
C ARG A 577 -6.11 60.51 1.33
N LYS A 578 -6.30 61.81 1.59
CA LYS A 578 -7.05 62.32 2.74
C LYS A 578 -8.51 61.85 2.71
N THR A 579 -9.15 61.86 1.54
CA THR A 579 -10.55 61.42 1.35
C THR A 579 -10.70 59.91 1.58
N LEU A 580 -9.78 59.10 1.05
CA LEU A 580 -9.79 57.65 1.27
C LEU A 580 -9.61 57.31 2.77
N TYR A 581 -8.68 57.96 3.47
CA TYR A 581 -8.46 57.75 4.90
C TYR A 581 -9.70 58.09 5.75
N ASN A 582 -10.36 59.21 5.44
CA ASN A 582 -11.60 59.61 6.13
C ASN A 582 -12.74 58.61 5.88
N LYS A 583 -12.86 58.08 4.66
CA LYS A 583 -13.87 57.07 4.32
C LYS A 583 -13.60 55.72 4.98
N ILE A 584 -12.34 55.28 5.03
CA ILE A 584 -11.93 54.05 5.75
C ILE A 584 -12.28 54.13 7.24
N LYS A 585 -12.05 55.30 7.87
CA LYS A 585 -12.37 55.52 9.29
C LYS A 585 -13.88 55.62 9.53
N LYS A 586 -14.60 56.37 8.68
CA LYS A 586 -16.06 56.56 8.79
C LYS A 586 -16.83 55.25 8.58
N LEU A 587 -16.35 54.40 7.67
CA LEU A 587 -16.96 53.12 7.32
C LEU A 587 -16.36 51.93 8.09
N ARG A 588 -15.51 52.16 9.11
CA ARG A 588 -14.89 51.10 9.95
C ARG A 588 -14.38 49.90 9.16
N ILE A 589 -13.58 50.15 8.13
CA ILE A 589 -13.12 49.11 7.17
C ILE A 589 -11.94 48.29 7.73
N LEU A 590 -11.21 48.81 8.72
CA LEU A 590 -9.99 48.21 9.27
C LEU A 590 -10.07 47.90 10.78
N GLU A 591 -11.28 48.00 11.35
CA GLU A 591 -11.65 47.34 12.61
C GLU A 591 -12.25 45.98 12.24
#